data_AF-A0A2S8RPB0-F1
#
_entry.id   AF-A0A2S8RPB0-F1
#
_cell.length_a   1.000
_cell.length_b   1.000
_cell.length_c   1.000
_cell.angle_alpha   90.00
_cell.angle_beta   90.00
_cell.angle_gamma   90.00
#
_symmetry.space_group_name_H-M   'P 1'
#
loop_
_entity.id
_entity.type
_entity.pdbx_description
1 polymer ?
#
loop_
_entity_poly.entity_id
_entity_poly.type
_entity_poly.pdbx_seq_one_letter_code
_entity_poly.pdbx_strand_id
1 'polypeptide(L)'
;MTFEEYLDIVVQTVEKNAHPGNRTVTAAALGNLLRQAVPEENWKAFGKRTLHELLADPKLEGRLSIVSTDKGALAVSLLAAASPSDAPAIETFNPLRKSIWEAFVLAAPAGRRFMNRRSGAIRVALDLAPTPADEWVEIRPIEMEAQREWARAFLQGAEGQRFPDAEQTLEAESWHPHPFFQALRVADEAAARQWNKFRSAKVSSVVKDWLTQHALRLDFGFQVARVEREEGVEATQSQDLLPSFDPEETRRVILLAVASLPLEKLLEIPIPASLLLSALSKAKAR
;
A
#
# COMPACT_ATOMS: atom_id res chain seq x y z
N MET A 1 -12.39 32.70 27.78
CA MET A 1 -11.84 31.35 28.06
C MET A 1 -10.38 31.49 28.52
N THR A 2 -9.85 30.57 29.31
CA THR A 2 -8.40 30.59 29.61
C THR A 2 -7.61 29.97 28.45
N PHE A 3 -6.31 30.30 28.35
CA PHE A 3 -5.47 29.73 27.29
C PHE A 3 -5.35 28.20 27.40
N GLU A 4 -5.34 27.64 28.62
CA GLU A 4 -5.24 26.19 28.84
C GLU A 4 -6.51 25.46 28.41
N GLU A 5 -7.68 25.98 28.74
CA GLU A 5 -8.97 25.46 28.25
C GLU A 5 -9.03 25.50 26.71
N TYR A 6 -8.48 26.56 26.10
CA TYR A 6 -8.39 26.66 24.65
C TYR A 6 -7.46 25.58 24.05
N LEU A 7 -6.31 25.30 24.68
CA LEU A 7 -5.40 24.23 24.26
C LEU A 7 -6.03 22.83 24.41
N ASP A 8 -6.83 22.60 25.46
CA ASP A 8 -7.56 21.35 25.62
C ASP A 8 -8.60 21.16 24.52
N ILE A 9 -9.29 22.23 24.11
CA ILE A 9 -10.20 22.20 22.96
C ILE A 9 -9.43 21.88 21.67
N VAL A 10 -8.21 22.39 21.50
CA VAL A 10 -7.35 22.05 20.35
C VAL A 10 -7.06 20.54 20.33
N VAL A 11 -6.63 19.97 21.44
CA VAL A 11 -6.35 18.52 21.55
C VAL A 11 -7.61 17.69 21.30
N GLN A 12 -8.74 18.04 21.91
CA GLN A 12 -10.02 17.34 21.69
C GLN A 12 -10.50 17.44 20.24
N THR A 13 -10.27 18.59 19.59
CA THR A 13 -10.65 18.79 18.19
C THR A 13 -9.83 17.88 17.26
N VAL A 14 -8.54 17.71 17.54
CA VAL A 14 -7.68 16.75 16.83
C VAL A 14 -8.15 15.32 17.12
N GLU A 15 -8.45 14.97 18.37
CA GLU A 15 -8.92 13.63 18.77
C GLU A 15 -10.20 13.21 18.03
N LYS A 16 -11.20 14.10 17.99
CA LYS A 16 -12.50 13.81 17.39
C LYS A 16 -12.49 13.76 15.87
N ASN A 17 -11.52 14.41 15.23
CA ASN A 17 -11.50 14.60 13.76
C ASN A 17 -10.28 13.95 13.07
N ALA A 18 -9.41 13.30 13.84
CA ALA A 18 -8.31 12.51 13.31
C ALA A 18 -8.86 11.41 12.40
N HIS A 19 -8.36 11.37 11.15
CA HIS A 19 -8.85 10.39 10.19
C HIS A 19 -8.52 8.95 10.64
N PRO A 20 -9.47 8.00 10.55
CA PRO A 20 -9.29 6.61 11.02
C PRO A 20 -8.12 5.86 10.38
N GLY A 21 -7.59 6.37 9.27
CA GLY A 21 -6.45 5.77 8.54
C GLY A 21 -5.10 6.45 8.74
N ASN A 22 -5.05 7.70 9.21
CA ASN A 22 -3.77 8.44 9.29
C ASN A 22 -3.59 9.23 10.61
N ARG A 23 -4.50 9.10 11.58
CA ARG A 23 -4.45 9.74 12.92
C ARG A 23 -4.01 11.21 12.92
N THR A 24 -4.24 11.91 11.82
CA THR A 24 -3.75 13.26 11.54
C THR A 24 -4.89 14.15 11.08
N VAL A 25 -4.78 15.43 11.40
CA VAL A 25 -5.64 16.51 10.94
C VAL A 25 -4.76 17.58 10.32
N THR A 26 -5.04 18.00 9.09
CA THR A 26 -4.25 19.08 8.46
C THR A 26 -4.43 20.39 9.22
N ALA A 27 -3.40 21.23 9.28
CA ALA A 27 -3.45 22.52 9.97
C ALA A 27 -4.57 23.43 9.40
N ALA A 28 -4.81 23.36 8.08
CA ALA A 28 -5.92 24.07 7.45
C ALA A 28 -7.30 23.57 7.92
N ALA A 29 -7.48 22.24 8.00
CA ALA A 29 -8.72 21.66 8.52
C ALA A 29 -8.89 21.96 10.01
N LEU A 30 -7.83 21.85 10.82
CA LEU A 30 -7.84 22.19 12.23
C LEU A 30 -8.24 23.65 12.46
N GLY A 31 -7.68 24.58 11.70
CA GLY A 31 -8.03 26.00 11.80
C GLY A 31 -9.52 26.28 11.51
N ASN A 32 -10.12 25.55 10.56
CA ASN A 32 -11.54 25.64 10.26
C ASN A 32 -12.40 24.99 11.36
N LEU A 33 -12.01 23.82 11.86
CA LEU A 33 -12.71 23.12 12.93
C LEU A 33 -12.67 23.91 14.24
N LEU A 34 -11.55 24.53 14.58
CA LEU A 34 -11.43 25.41 15.75
C LEU A 34 -12.32 26.64 15.66
N ARG A 35 -12.45 27.23 14.47
CA ARG A 35 -13.35 28.37 14.23
C ARG A 35 -14.83 27.97 14.37
N GLN A 36 -15.17 26.73 14.07
CA GLN A 36 -16.51 26.19 14.27
C GLN A 36 -16.77 25.81 15.72
N ALA A 37 -15.78 25.26 16.42
CA ALA A 37 -15.89 24.83 17.81
C ALA A 37 -15.90 26.01 18.80
N VAL A 38 -15.14 27.06 18.52
CA VAL A 38 -15.04 28.28 19.34
C VAL A 38 -15.11 29.51 18.43
N PRO A 39 -16.31 29.94 18.01
CA PRO A 39 -16.47 31.06 17.07
C PRO A 39 -16.12 32.42 17.69
N GLU A 40 -16.26 32.56 19.01
CA GLU A 40 -16.07 33.81 19.76
C GLU A 40 -14.59 34.16 20.02
N GLU A 41 -13.70 33.15 20.04
CA GLU A 41 -12.30 33.32 20.42
C GLU A 41 -11.36 32.56 19.47
N ASN A 42 -10.20 33.12 19.16
CA ASN A 42 -9.18 32.46 18.35
C ASN A 42 -7.80 32.60 19.01
N TRP A 43 -6.82 31.82 18.52
CA TRP A 43 -5.46 31.82 19.05
C TRP A 43 -4.75 33.20 19.05
N LYS A 44 -5.22 34.17 18.25
CA LYS A 44 -4.70 35.55 18.28
C LYS A 44 -5.10 36.30 19.54
N ALA A 45 -6.25 35.96 20.14
CA ALA A 45 -6.68 36.51 21.43
C ALA A 45 -5.69 36.16 22.56
N PHE A 46 -4.90 35.09 22.37
CA PHE A 46 -3.87 34.63 23.29
C PHE A 46 -2.44 34.97 22.84
N GLY A 47 -2.29 35.95 21.93
CA GLY A 47 -0.99 36.47 21.50
C GLY A 47 -0.27 35.65 20.42
N LYS A 48 -0.88 34.58 19.89
CA LYS A 48 -0.28 33.77 18.81
C LYS A 48 -0.63 34.37 17.44
N ARG A 49 0.37 34.62 16.59
CA ARG A 49 0.17 35.24 15.28
C ARG A 49 -0.33 34.24 14.24
N THR A 50 0.06 32.98 14.36
CA THR A 50 -0.28 31.90 13.43
C THR A 50 -0.70 30.63 14.15
N LEU A 51 -1.43 29.75 13.44
CA LEU A 51 -1.78 28.43 13.97
C LEU A 51 -0.54 27.56 14.19
N HIS A 52 0.50 27.73 13.37
CA HIS A 52 1.79 27.07 13.58
C HIS A 52 2.42 27.49 14.92
N GLU A 53 2.39 28.77 15.28
CA GLU A 53 2.91 29.29 16.55
C GLU A 53 2.10 28.81 17.77
N LEU A 54 0.80 28.58 17.59
CA LEU A 54 -0.02 27.90 18.60
C LEU A 54 0.40 26.44 18.78
N LEU A 55 0.58 25.71 17.69
CA LEU A 55 0.92 24.28 17.71
C LEU A 55 2.34 24.00 18.19
N ALA A 56 3.24 24.98 18.06
CA ALA A 56 4.60 24.96 18.61
C ALA A 56 4.65 25.41 20.09
N ASP A 57 3.51 25.61 20.76
CA ASP A 57 3.50 25.99 22.16
C ASP A 57 4.03 24.84 23.05
N PRO A 58 4.97 25.11 23.98
CA PRO A 58 5.52 24.08 24.87
C PRO A 58 4.46 23.33 25.68
N LYS A 59 3.29 23.92 25.94
CA LYS A 59 2.19 23.25 26.65
C LYS A 59 1.48 22.17 25.82
N LEU A 60 1.69 22.14 24.51
CA LEU A 60 1.22 21.08 23.61
C LEU A 60 2.30 20.03 23.32
N GLU A 61 3.55 20.31 23.70
CA GLU A 61 4.66 19.37 23.61
C GLU A 61 4.37 18.13 24.47
N GLY A 62 4.47 16.95 23.88
CA GLY A 62 4.08 15.69 24.52
C GLY A 62 2.59 15.33 24.41
N ARG A 63 1.73 16.23 23.91
CA ARG A 63 0.30 15.96 23.64
C ARG A 63 -0.01 15.87 22.15
N LEU A 64 0.65 16.70 21.33
CA LEU A 64 0.49 16.72 19.88
C LEU A 64 1.85 16.64 19.18
N SER A 65 1.89 15.94 18.04
CA SER A 65 3.03 15.92 17.12
C SER A 65 2.64 16.60 15.81
N ILE A 66 3.48 17.55 15.38
CA ILE A 66 3.37 18.20 14.07
C ILE A 66 4.05 17.30 13.02
N VAL A 67 3.34 16.96 11.95
CA VAL A 67 3.79 16.06 10.89
C VAL A 67 3.50 16.70 9.54
N SER A 68 4.37 16.52 8.55
CA SER A 68 4.06 16.91 7.16
C SER A 68 3.29 15.79 6.47
N THR A 69 2.20 16.14 5.78
CA THR A 69 1.47 15.21 4.91
C THR A 69 2.23 14.93 3.62
N ASP A 70 1.84 13.87 2.89
CA ASP A 70 2.40 13.49 1.59
C ASP A 70 2.33 14.60 0.51
N LYS A 71 1.51 15.63 0.73
CA LYS A 71 1.37 16.81 -0.15
C LYS A 71 2.13 18.04 0.37
N GLY A 72 3.03 17.87 1.33
CA GLY A 72 3.80 18.97 1.95
C GLY A 72 3.00 19.89 2.86
N ALA A 73 1.73 19.57 3.14
CA ALA A 73 0.91 20.38 4.04
C ALA A 73 1.15 19.98 5.51
N LEU A 74 1.23 20.96 6.39
CA LEU A 74 1.31 20.75 7.84
C LEU A 74 0.06 20.03 8.36
N ALA A 75 0.27 19.01 9.19
CA ALA A 75 -0.76 18.29 9.92
C ALA A 75 -0.34 18.06 11.37
N VAL A 76 -1.32 17.73 12.21
CA VAL A 76 -1.13 17.42 13.62
C VAL A 76 -1.71 16.06 13.94
N SER A 77 -1.06 15.33 14.84
CA SER A 77 -1.49 14.03 15.36
C SER A 77 -1.40 14.01 16.88
N LEU A 78 -2.17 13.16 17.53
CA LEU A 78 -2.08 12.93 18.98
C LEU A 78 -0.86 12.08 19.31
N LEU A 79 -0.07 12.53 20.28
CA LEU A 79 0.91 11.69 20.94
C LEU A 79 0.16 10.82 21.94
N ALA A 80 -0.01 9.54 21.62
CA ALA A 80 -0.70 8.61 22.51
C ALA A 80 0.09 8.47 23.81
N ALA A 81 -0.51 8.84 24.94
CA ALA A 81 -0.06 8.39 26.24
C ALA A 81 -0.10 6.85 26.22
N ALA A 82 1.05 6.22 26.49
CA ALA A 82 1.21 4.77 26.49
C ALA A 82 0.13 4.12 27.37
N SER A 83 -0.91 3.60 26.74
CA SER A 83 -1.88 2.71 27.36
C SER A 83 -1.67 1.33 26.75
N PRO A 84 -1.52 0.26 27.57
CA PRO A 84 -1.37 -1.09 27.08
C PRO A 84 -2.75 -1.56 26.62
N SER A 85 -3.04 -1.39 25.33
CA SER A 85 -4.18 -2.06 24.70
C SER A 85 -3.61 -3.07 23.72
N ASP A 86 -3.74 -4.35 24.09
CA ASP A 86 -3.39 -5.56 23.34
C ASP A 86 -4.34 -5.78 22.14
N ALA A 87 -4.63 -4.72 21.38
CA ALA A 87 -5.17 -4.83 20.04
C ALA A 87 -4.02 -4.60 19.06
N PRO A 88 -3.71 -5.54 18.13
CA PRO A 88 -2.63 -5.34 17.18
C PRO A 88 -2.97 -4.10 16.34
N ALA A 89 -2.20 -3.04 16.59
CA ALA A 89 -2.23 -1.84 15.78
C ALA A 89 -1.97 -2.26 14.33
N ILE A 90 -2.97 -2.10 13.46
CA ILE A 90 -2.77 -2.27 12.04
C ILE A 90 -1.89 -1.11 11.61
N GLU A 91 -0.58 -1.37 11.58
CA GLU A 91 0.43 -0.47 11.04
C GLU A 91 0.00 0.05 9.68
N THR A 92 0.22 1.34 9.45
CA THR A 92 -0.08 2.06 8.23
C THR A 92 0.43 1.26 7.03
N PHE A 93 -0.52 0.78 6.24
CA PHE A 93 -0.29 -0.33 5.35
C PHE A 93 0.28 0.14 4.03
N ASN A 94 1.60 0.04 3.84
CA ASN A 94 2.12 0.03 2.48
C ASN A 94 1.46 -1.14 1.74
N PRO A 95 0.81 -0.93 0.57
CA PRO A 95 0.17 -2.01 -0.13
C PRO A 95 1.22 -3.05 -0.55
N LEU A 96 0.87 -4.34 -0.45
CA LEU A 96 1.73 -5.40 -0.96
C LEU A 96 1.98 -5.20 -2.45
N ARG A 97 3.17 -5.62 -2.92
CA ARG A 97 3.39 -5.77 -4.36
C ARG A 97 2.44 -6.84 -4.89
N LYS A 98 1.87 -6.62 -6.08
CA LYS A 98 0.92 -7.55 -6.70
C LYS A 98 1.47 -8.99 -6.78
N SER A 99 2.72 -9.15 -7.19
CA SER A 99 3.38 -10.46 -7.29
C SER A 99 3.50 -11.17 -5.94
N ILE A 100 3.71 -10.43 -4.85
CA ILE A 100 3.79 -10.98 -3.49
C ILE A 100 2.41 -11.42 -3.04
N TRP A 101 1.40 -10.58 -3.25
CA TRP A 101 0.01 -10.95 -2.98
C TRP A 101 -0.37 -12.25 -3.68
N GLU A 102 -0.08 -12.34 -4.98
CA GLU A 102 -0.41 -13.53 -5.78
C GLU A 102 0.32 -14.78 -5.27
N ALA A 103 1.61 -14.67 -4.91
CA ALA A 103 2.40 -15.79 -4.42
C ALA A 103 1.88 -16.38 -3.11
N PHE A 104 1.38 -15.54 -2.20
CA PHE A 104 0.86 -15.97 -0.90
C PHE A 104 -0.62 -16.34 -0.93
N VAL A 105 -1.44 -15.70 -1.77
CA VAL A 105 -2.90 -15.81 -1.70
C VAL A 105 -3.49 -16.76 -2.74
N LEU A 106 -2.88 -16.86 -3.93
CA LEU A 106 -3.44 -17.71 -4.99
C LEU A 106 -3.01 -19.16 -4.83
N ALA A 107 -3.94 -20.09 -5.05
CA ALA A 107 -3.63 -21.52 -5.13
C ALA A 107 -2.99 -21.90 -6.49
N ALA A 108 -3.29 -21.12 -7.53
CA ALA A 108 -2.76 -21.30 -8.88
C ALA A 108 -1.65 -20.27 -9.20
N PRO A 109 -0.69 -20.61 -10.08
CA PRO A 109 -0.46 -21.93 -10.65
C PRO A 109 0.03 -22.94 -9.59
N ALA A 110 -0.22 -24.23 -9.87
CA ALA A 110 0.28 -25.33 -9.04
C ALA A 110 1.81 -25.40 -9.08
N GLY A 111 2.41 -26.02 -8.07
CA GLY A 111 3.86 -26.09 -7.90
C GLY A 111 4.37 -25.10 -6.84
N ARG A 112 5.68 -25.18 -6.58
CA ARG A 112 6.36 -24.43 -5.54
C ARG A 112 6.66 -23.01 -5.98
N ARG A 113 6.87 -22.14 -4.99
CA ARG A 113 7.07 -20.71 -5.17
C ARG A 113 8.29 -20.29 -4.40
N PHE A 114 9.13 -19.45 -4.96
CA PHE A 114 10.39 -19.06 -4.36
C PHE A 114 10.63 -17.56 -4.50
N MET A 115 11.18 -16.95 -3.45
CA MET A 115 11.72 -15.60 -3.47
C MET A 115 13.24 -15.64 -3.46
N ASN A 116 13.88 -14.88 -4.35
CA ASN A 116 15.33 -14.70 -4.30
C ASN A 116 15.71 -13.77 -3.14
N ARG A 117 16.67 -14.22 -2.31
CA ARG A 117 17.14 -13.52 -1.11
C ARG A 117 17.76 -12.16 -1.38
N ARG A 118 18.35 -11.96 -2.57
CA ARG A 118 19.10 -10.74 -2.91
C ARG A 118 18.27 -9.73 -3.67
N SER A 119 17.47 -10.19 -4.63
CA SER A 119 16.71 -9.32 -5.54
C SER A 119 15.23 -9.16 -5.17
N GLY A 120 14.69 -10.03 -4.32
CA GLY A 120 13.25 -10.08 -4.05
C GLY A 120 12.42 -10.61 -5.24
N ALA A 121 13.07 -11.12 -6.29
CA ALA A 121 12.38 -11.69 -7.44
C ALA A 121 11.60 -12.95 -7.03
N ILE A 122 10.38 -13.09 -7.53
CA ILE A 122 9.52 -14.25 -7.28
C ILE A 122 9.51 -15.14 -8.51
N ARG A 123 9.60 -16.45 -8.29
CA ARG A 123 9.32 -17.48 -9.29
C ARG A 123 8.26 -18.44 -8.76
N VAL A 124 7.32 -18.82 -9.61
CA VAL A 124 6.18 -19.68 -9.27
C VAL A 124 6.09 -20.85 -10.26
N ALA A 125 5.29 -21.86 -9.93
CA ALA A 125 5.08 -23.06 -10.75
C ALA A 125 6.35 -23.88 -11.00
N LEU A 126 7.18 -24.06 -9.97
CA LEU A 126 8.41 -24.83 -10.05
C LEU A 126 8.31 -26.12 -9.22
N ASP A 127 8.96 -27.19 -9.66
CA ASP A 127 9.06 -28.44 -8.87
C ASP A 127 10.21 -28.38 -7.85
N LEU A 128 11.26 -27.63 -8.18
CA LEU A 128 12.50 -27.51 -7.42
C LEU A 128 12.94 -26.04 -7.31
N ALA A 129 13.77 -25.76 -6.30
CA ALA A 129 14.35 -24.44 -6.12
C ALA A 129 15.24 -24.07 -7.32
N PRO A 130 15.19 -22.83 -7.82
CA PRO A 130 16.10 -22.39 -8.87
C PRO A 130 17.56 -22.40 -8.41
N THR A 131 18.48 -22.57 -9.35
CA THR A 131 19.92 -22.52 -9.07
C THR A 131 20.43 -21.07 -9.02
N PRO A 132 21.34 -20.74 -8.08
CA PRO A 132 21.84 -21.58 -6.99
C PRO A 132 20.82 -21.65 -5.84
N ALA A 133 20.55 -22.86 -5.32
CA ALA A 133 19.38 -23.13 -4.46
C ALA A 133 19.39 -22.37 -3.12
N ASP A 134 20.57 -22.05 -2.60
CA ASP A 134 20.80 -21.29 -1.37
C ASP A 134 20.34 -19.83 -1.46
N GLU A 135 20.20 -19.29 -2.68
CA GLU A 135 19.70 -17.95 -2.91
C GLU A 135 18.17 -17.85 -2.93
N TRP A 136 17.45 -18.97 -2.83
CA TRP A 136 16.00 -19.00 -2.97
C TRP A 136 15.32 -19.52 -1.70
N VAL A 137 14.33 -18.78 -1.22
CA VAL A 137 13.50 -19.17 -0.07
C VAL A 137 12.13 -19.55 -0.57
N GLU A 138 11.65 -20.73 -0.19
CA GLU A 138 10.32 -21.21 -0.56
C GLU A 138 9.22 -20.41 0.15
N ILE A 139 8.28 -19.90 -0.63
CA ILE A 139 7.05 -19.26 -0.16
C ILE A 139 6.00 -20.34 0.01
N ARG A 140 5.45 -20.45 1.23
CA ARG A 140 4.26 -21.27 1.49
C ARG A 140 3.01 -20.41 1.36
N PRO A 141 2.10 -20.69 0.41
CA PRO A 141 0.83 -19.99 0.36
C PRO A 141 0.04 -20.11 1.65
N ILE A 142 -0.79 -19.11 1.88
CA ILE A 142 -1.72 -19.05 3.00
C ILE A 142 -2.84 -20.03 2.72
N GLU A 143 -2.94 -21.03 3.60
CA GLU A 143 -3.95 -22.07 3.53
C GLU A 143 -5.36 -21.51 3.44
N MET A 144 -6.23 -22.22 2.72
CA MET A 144 -7.61 -21.79 2.51
C MET A 144 -8.38 -21.73 3.84
N GLU A 145 -8.13 -22.67 4.76
CA GLU A 145 -8.79 -22.71 6.07
C GLU A 145 -8.38 -21.52 6.96
N ALA A 146 -7.12 -21.08 6.91
CA ALA A 146 -6.69 -19.87 7.64
C ALA A 146 -7.47 -18.63 7.16
N GLN A 147 -7.70 -18.52 5.84
CA GLN A 147 -8.51 -17.43 5.28
C GLN A 147 -10.00 -17.56 5.67
N ARG A 148 -10.51 -18.79 5.82
CA ARG A 148 -11.87 -19.05 6.31
C ARG A 148 -12.04 -18.65 7.77
N GLU A 149 -11.06 -18.94 8.62
CA GLU A 149 -11.02 -18.47 10.01
C GLU A 149 -11.02 -16.94 10.10
N TRP A 150 -10.29 -16.25 9.22
CA TRP A 150 -10.33 -14.80 9.16
C TRP A 150 -11.71 -14.27 8.78
N ALA A 151 -12.41 -14.94 7.86
CA ALA A 151 -13.78 -14.58 7.50
C ALA A 151 -14.75 -14.80 8.68
N ARG A 152 -14.60 -15.88 9.45
CA ARG A 152 -15.35 -16.09 10.70
C ARG A 152 -15.09 -14.96 11.71
N ALA A 153 -13.82 -14.63 11.94
CA ALA A 153 -13.43 -13.56 12.85
C ALA A 153 -13.97 -12.19 12.41
N PHE A 154 -14.00 -11.93 11.11
CA PHE A 154 -14.57 -10.70 10.55
C PHE A 154 -16.06 -10.57 10.85
N LEU A 155 -16.84 -11.65 10.65
CA LEU A 155 -18.26 -11.64 10.97
C LEU A 155 -18.53 -11.50 12.47
N GLN A 156 -17.72 -12.14 13.33
CA GLN A 156 -17.84 -12.02 14.79
C GLN A 156 -17.57 -10.59 15.28
N GLY A 157 -16.69 -9.85 14.62
CA GLY A 157 -16.38 -8.46 14.95
C GLY A 157 -17.41 -7.44 14.43
N ALA A 158 -18.37 -7.85 13.61
CA ALA A 158 -19.43 -6.99 13.10
C ALA A 158 -20.59 -6.92 14.11
N GLU A 159 -20.37 -6.19 15.21
CA GLU A 159 -21.35 -6.06 16.31
C GLU A 159 -22.75 -5.67 15.78
N GLY A 160 -23.72 -6.58 15.96
CA GLY A 160 -25.12 -6.35 15.62
C GLY A 160 -25.48 -6.51 14.14
N GLN A 161 -24.51 -6.68 13.24
CA GLN A 161 -24.76 -6.87 11.81
C GLN A 161 -24.66 -8.35 11.43
N ARG A 162 -25.69 -8.90 10.79
CA ARG A 162 -25.75 -10.29 10.34
C ARG A 162 -25.68 -10.34 8.83
N PHE A 163 -24.94 -11.32 8.31
CA PHE A 163 -24.79 -11.52 6.86
C PHE A 163 -25.10 -12.99 6.53
N PRO A 164 -26.38 -13.40 6.51
CA PRO A 164 -26.75 -14.82 6.41
C PRO A 164 -26.14 -15.54 5.19
N ASP A 165 -26.11 -14.89 4.02
CA ASP A 165 -25.52 -15.47 2.81
C ASP A 165 -23.99 -15.63 2.95
N ALA A 166 -23.32 -14.68 3.60
CA ALA A 166 -21.89 -14.76 3.85
C ALA A 166 -21.58 -15.85 4.90
N GLU A 167 -22.39 -15.95 5.96
CA GLU A 167 -22.35 -17.03 6.96
C GLU A 167 -22.54 -18.39 6.30
N GLN A 168 -23.52 -18.53 5.40
CA GLN A 168 -23.77 -19.77 4.68
C GLN A 168 -22.58 -20.17 3.79
N THR A 169 -21.92 -19.21 3.14
CA THR A 169 -20.73 -19.54 2.34
C THR A 169 -19.66 -20.19 3.20
N LEU A 170 -19.51 -19.78 4.47
CA LEU A 170 -18.51 -20.35 5.40
C LEU A 170 -18.78 -21.80 5.77
N GLU A 171 -19.98 -22.33 5.58
CA GLU A 171 -20.29 -23.75 5.83
C GLU A 171 -20.05 -24.64 4.59
N ALA A 172 -19.81 -24.05 3.42
CA ALA A 172 -19.54 -24.80 2.20
C ALA A 172 -18.22 -25.57 2.28
N GLU A 173 -18.23 -26.83 1.83
CA GLU A 173 -17.06 -27.70 1.77
C GLU A 173 -15.99 -27.17 0.80
N SER A 174 -16.41 -26.55 -0.30
CA SER A 174 -15.55 -25.87 -1.28
C SER A 174 -15.43 -24.37 -1.01
N TRP A 175 -15.12 -23.99 0.23
CA TRP A 175 -15.05 -22.58 0.61
C TRP A 175 -13.98 -21.82 -0.20
N HIS A 176 -14.34 -20.63 -0.67
CA HIS A 176 -13.41 -19.69 -1.30
C HIS A 176 -13.69 -18.24 -0.88
N PRO A 177 -12.65 -17.38 -0.81
CA PRO A 177 -12.81 -15.98 -0.43
C PRO A 177 -13.68 -15.16 -1.39
N HIS A 178 -13.77 -15.53 -2.67
CA HIS A 178 -14.49 -14.77 -3.68
C HIS A 178 -16.02 -14.85 -3.50
N PRO A 179 -16.64 -16.04 -3.39
CA PRO A 179 -18.05 -16.17 -3.03
C PRO A 179 -18.44 -15.42 -1.74
N PHE A 180 -17.59 -15.51 -0.70
CA PHE A 180 -17.81 -14.78 0.56
C PHE A 180 -17.84 -13.26 0.35
N PHE A 181 -16.87 -12.71 -0.38
CA PHE A 181 -16.85 -11.28 -0.73
C PHE A 181 -18.08 -10.86 -1.54
N GLN A 182 -18.53 -11.70 -2.48
CA GLN A 182 -19.74 -11.40 -3.27
C GLN A 182 -20.99 -11.36 -2.40
N ALA A 183 -21.15 -12.32 -1.49
CA ALA A 183 -22.26 -12.35 -0.54
C ALA A 183 -22.27 -11.10 0.35
N LEU A 184 -21.11 -10.70 0.89
CA LEU A 184 -20.98 -9.44 1.63
C LEU A 184 -21.33 -8.23 0.77
N ARG A 185 -20.86 -8.17 -0.48
CA ARG A 185 -21.09 -7.02 -1.38
C ARG A 185 -22.55 -6.85 -1.75
N VAL A 186 -23.28 -7.94 -1.94
CA VAL A 186 -24.73 -7.91 -2.23
C VAL A 186 -25.51 -7.40 -1.02
N ALA A 187 -25.12 -7.79 0.19
CA ALA A 187 -25.78 -7.36 1.42
C ALA A 187 -25.41 -5.91 1.81
N ASP A 188 -24.12 -5.57 1.77
CA ASP A 188 -23.58 -4.26 2.15
C ASP A 188 -22.19 -4.02 1.53
N GLU A 189 -22.11 -3.03 0.62
CA GLU A 189 -20.87 -2.63 -0.03
C GLU A 189 -19.82 -2.07 0.96
N ALA A 190 -20.25 -1.42 2.06
CA ALA A 190 -19.34 -0.95 3.09
C ALA A 190 -18.70 -2.12 3.83
N ALA A 191 -19.47 -3.14 4.20
CA ALA A 191 -18.97 -4.36 4.82
C ALA A 191 -17.98 -5.10 3.90
N ALA A 192 -18.28 -5.21 2.60
CA ALA A 192 -17.37 -5.82 1.63
C ALA A 192 -16.02 -5.06 1.52
N ARG A 193 -16.04 -3.73 1.57
CA ARG A 193 -14.82 -2.90 1.61
C ARG A 193 -14.04 -3.09 2.90
N GLN A 194 -14.73 -3.16 4.05
CA GLN A 194 -14.11 -3.44 5.34
C GLN A 194 -13.46 -4.83 5.37
N TRP A 195 -14.12 -5.85 4.83
CA TRP A 195 -13.55 -7.18 4.66
C TRP A 195 -12.28 -7.16 3.83
N ASN A 196 -12.26 -6.48 2.68
CA ASN A 196 -11.05 -6.39 1.85
C ASN A 196 -9.90 -5.71 2.61
N LYS A 197 -10.18 -4.67 3.39
CA LYS A 197 -9.18 -4.02 4.25
C LYS A 197 -8.67 -4.97 5.33
N PHE A 198 -9.57 -5.66 6.01
CA PHE A 198 -9.25 -6.63 7.05
C PHE A 198 -8.41 -7.81 6.53
N ARG A 199 -8.86 -8.44 5.44
CA ARG A 199 -8.16 -9.54 4.78
C ARG A 199 -6.79 -9.09 4.29
N SER A 200 -6.71 -7.92 3.66
CA SER A 200 -5.42 -7.39 3.23
C SER A 200 -4.50 -7.26 4.44
N ALA A 201 -4.96 -6.63 5.53
CA ALA A 201 -4.19 -6.46 6.76
C ALA A 201 -3.60 -7.78 7.30
N LYS A 202 -4.43 -8.83 7.35
CA LYS A 202 -3.99 -10.18 7.75
C LYS A 202 -2.93 -10.75 6.83
N VAL A 203 -3.12 -10.66 5.50
CA VAL A 203 -2.15 -11.16 4.52
C VAL A 203 -0.80 -10.49 4.70
N SER A 204 -0.72 -9.17 4.86
CA SER A 204 0.60 -8.56 5.07
C SER A 204 1.20 -8.80 6.42
N SER A 205 0.43 -9.01 7.48
CA SER A 205 1.00 -9.46 8.74
C SER A 205 1.76 -10.77 8.51
N VAL A 206 1.10 -11.74 7.86
CA VAL A 206 1.74 -13.02 7.48
C VAL A 206 2.98 -12.81 6.62
N VAL A 207 2.92 -11.93 5.61
CA VAL A 207 4.08 -11.64 4.75
C VAL A 207 5.21 -10.97 5.53
N LYS A 208 4.90 -10.00 6.41
CA LYS A 208 5.89 -9.30 7.24
C LYS A 208 6.59 -10.28 8.18
N ASP A 209 5.83 -11.14 8.83
CA ASP A 209 6.34 -12.17 9.74
C ASP A 209 7.23 -13.16 8.98
N TRP A 210 6.79 -13.61 7.80
CA TRP A 210 7.56 -14.50 6.93
C TRP A 210 8.88 -13.87 6.45
N LEU A 211 8.85 -12.62 5.99
CA LEU A 211 10.06 -11.90 5.58
C LEU A 211 11.04 -11.79 6.75
N THR A 212 10.54 -11.48 7.95
CA THR A 212 11.35 -11.35 9.17
C THR A 212 11.96 -12.70 9.56
N GLN A 213 11.15 -13.77 9.57
CA GLN A 213 11.59 -15.13 9.89
C GLN A 213 12.72 -15.62 8.98
N HIS A 214 12.69 -15.21 7.70
CA HIS A 214 13.70 -15.59 6.71
C HIS A 214 14.83 -14.57 6.53
N ALA A 215 14.90 -13.55 7.40
CA ALA A 215 15.88 -12.46 7.34
C ALA A 215 15.93 -11.75 5.96
N LEU A 216 14.76 -11.61 5.33
CA LEU A 216 14.58 -10.93 4.06
C LEU A 216 14.22 -9.46 4.28
N ARG A 217 14.54 -8.62 3.30
CA ARG A 217 14.22 -7.20 3.39
C ARG A 217 12.73 -6.95 3.26
N LEU A 218 12.17 -6.12 4.14
CA LEU A 218 10.74 -5.79 4.12
C LEU A 218 10.31 -5.13 2.80
N ASP A 219 11.17 -4.32 2.18
CA ASP A 219 10.85 -3.63 0.92
C ASP A 219 10.66 -4.57 -0.28
N PHE A 220 10.98 -5.86 -0.16
CA PHE A 220 10.64 -6.87 -1.17
C PHE A 220 9.16 -7.21 -1.18
N GLY A 221 8.50 -7.25 -0.01
CA GLY A 221 7.09 -7.56 0.11
C GLY A 221 6.18 -6.39 -0.21
N PHE A 222 6.61 -5.21 0.22
CA PHE A 222 5.78 -4.02 0.27
C PHE A 222 6.13 -3.05 -0.86
N GLN A 223 5.14 -2.29 -1.32
CA GLN A 223 5.41 -1.13 -2.15
C GLN A 223 6.16 -0.12 -1.30
N VAL A 224 7.35 0.25 -1.74
CA VAL A 224 8.08 1.37 -1.15
C VAL A 224 7.33 2.61 -1.61
N ALA A 225 6.76 3.37 -0.68
CA ALA A 225 6.37 4.74 -0.98
C ALA A 225 7.60 5.39 -1.63
N ARG A 226 7.51 5.72 -2.91
CA ARG A 226 8.60 6.37 -3.63
C ARG A 226 8.72 7.74 -2.97
N VAL A 227 9.53 7.83 -1.92
CA VAL A 227 10.06 9.09 -1.43
C VAL A 227 10.84 9.59 -2.64
N GLU A 228 10.28 10.58 -3.32
CA GLU A 228 11.06 11.43 -4.19
C GLU A 228 12.17 11.99 -3.30
N ARG A 229 13.33 11.32 -3.30
CA ARG A 229 14.52 11.85 -2.66
C ARG A 229 14.86 13.10 -3.45
N GLU A 230 14.54 14.25 -2.87
CA GLU A 230 15.27 15.48 -3.08
C GLU A 230 16.70 15.29 -2.56
N GLU A 231 17.53 14.56 -3.31
CA GLU A 231 18.98 14.71 -3.27
C GLU A 231 19.44 14.75 -4.72
N GLY A 232 19.69 15.96 -5.18
CA GLY A 232 20.34 16.22 -6.45
C GLY A 232 21.74 15.62 -6.44
N VAL A 233 21.89 14.45 -7.06
CA VAL A 233 23.08 14.07 -7.82
C VAL A 233 22.60 13.22 -9.00
N GLU A 234 22.50 13.88 -10.16
CA GLU A 234 22.66 13.32 -11.51
C GLU A 234 22.23 11.86 -11.73
N ALA A 235 20.92 11.62 -11.83
CA ALA A 235 20.40 10.52 -12.61
C ALA A 235 19.32 11.08 -13.55
N THR A 236 19.81 11.70 -14.62
CA THR A 236 19.00 12.31 -15.67
C THR A 236 17.98 11.32 -16.22
N GLN A 237 16.73 11.72 -16.05
CA GLN A 237 15.55 11.27 -16.77
C GLN A 237 15.89 10.96 -18.23
N SER A 238 15.85 9.69 -18.61
CA SER A 238 15.91 9.28 -20.03
C SER A 238 14.51 9.12 -20.64
N GLN A 239 13.52 9.86 -20.15
CA GLN A 239 12.15 9.84 -20.69
C GLN A 239 11.66 11.16 -21.28
N ASP A 240 12.49 12.22 -21.34
CA ASP A 240 12.12 13.50 -22.00
C ASP A 240 13.18 14.04 -22.98
N LEU A 241 13.98 13.16 -23.62
CA LEU A 241 14.98 13.58 -24.61
C LEU A 241 14.69 13.17 -26.06
N LEU A 242 13.46 12.80 -26.38
CA LEU A 242 13.07 12.79 -27.79
C LEU A 242 12.56 14.19 -28.14
N PRO A 243 13.23 14.95 -29.03
CA PRO A 243 12.59 16.04 -29.73
C PRO A 243 11.21 15.57 -30.20
N SER A 244 10.22 16.45 -30.14
CA SER A 244 8.90 16.24 -30.74
C SER A 244 9.07 16.10 -32.26
N PHE A 245 9.53 14.93 -32.70
CA PHE A 245 9.68 14.57 -34.09
C PHE A 245 8.31 14.18 -34.65
N ASP A 246 8.15 14.38 -35.95
CA ASP A 246 7.03 13.80 -36.69
C ASP A 246 6.99 12.28 -36.48
N PRO A 247 5.81 11.62 -36.43
CA PRO A 247 5.72 10.19 -36.19
C PRO A 247 6.55 9.32 -37.15
N GLU A 248 6.73 9.72 -38.40
CA GLU A 248 7.57 8.98 -39.36
C GLU A 248 9.06 9.16 -39.07
N GLU A 249 9.47 10.33 -38.60
CA GLU A 249 10.85 10.62 -38.22
C GLU A 249 11.22 9.90 -36.91
N THR A 250 10.31 9.90 -35.93
CA THR A 250 10.42 9.10 -34.70
C THR A 250 10.59 7.62 -35.01
N ARG A 251 9.76 7.08 -35.91
CA ARG A 251 9.85 5.69 -36.36
C ARG A 251 11.20 5.38 -36.99
N ARG A 252 11.71 6.27 -37.85
CA ARG A 252 13.01 6.11 -38.50
C ARG A 252 14.16 6.10 -37.49
N VAL A 253 14.13 6.98 -36.49
CA VAL A 253 15.13 7.03 -35.41
C VAL A 253 15.11 5.76 -34.57
N ILE A 254 13.91 5.29 -34.17
CA ILE A 254 13.77 4.04 -33.41
C ILE A 254 14.33 2.86 -34.20
N LEU A 255 14.02 2.74 -35.50
CA LEU A 255 14.52 1.65 -36.33
C LEU A 255 16.04 1.70 -36.50
N LEU A 256 16.64 2.88 -36.64
CA LEU A 256 18.10 3.04 -36.69
C LEU A 256 18.76 2.67 -35.37
N ALA A 257 18.18 3.08 -34.24
CA ALA A 257 18.67 2.72 -32.92
C ALA A 257 18.62 1.20 -32.71
N VAL A 258 17.50 0.55 -33.02
CA VAL A 258 17.35 -0.90 -32.95
C VAL A 258 18.34 -1.61 -33.89
N ALA A 259 18.54 -1.12 -35.12
CA ALA A 259 19.49 -1.72 -36.07
C ALA A 259 20.96 -1.61 -35.62
N SER A 260 21.28 -0.65 -34.76
CA SER A 260 22.64 -0.47 -34.22
C SER A 260 22.94 -1.36 -33.00
N LEU A 261 21.95 -2.03 -32.43
CA LEU A 261 22.14 -2.88 -31.25
C LEU A 261 22.77 -4.23 -31.62
N PRO A 262 23.68 -4.76 -30.77
CA PRO A 262 24.20 -6.11 -30.93
C PRO A 262 23.10 -7.15 -30.64
N LEU A 263 23.26 -8.36 -31.19
CA LEU A 263 22.23 -9.40 -31.16
C LEU A 263 21.79 -9.76 -29.73
N GLU A 264 22.73 -9.81 -28.80
CA GLU A 264 22.47 -10.12 -27.39
C GLU A 264 21.49 -9.12 -26.79
N LYS A 265 21.64 -7.84 -27.15
CA LYS A 265 20.76 -6.76 -26.70
C LYS A 265 19.42 -6.74 -27.42
N LEU A 266 19.37 -7.19 -28.67
CA LEU A 266 18.11 -7.36 -29.39
C LEU A 266 17.22 -8.45 -28.77
N LEU A 267 17.81 -9.53 -28.27
CA LEU A 267 17.07 -10.62 -27.61
C LEU A 267 16.50 -10.23 -26.25
N GLU A 268 17.03 -9.19 -25.60
CA GLU A 268 16.50 -8.62 -24.36
C GLU A 268 15.23 -7.78 -24.59
N ILE A 269 14.93 -7.37 -25.83
CA ILE A 269 13.76 -6.54 -26.15
C ILE A 269 12.50 -7.42 -26.18
N PRO A 270 11.50 -7.17 -25.31
CA PRO A 270 10.26 -7.93 -25.29
C PRO A 270 9.40 -7.57 -26.51
N ILE A 271 9.46 -8.40 -27.56
CA ILE A 271 8.64 -8.24 -28.77
C ILE A 271 7.37 -9.12 -28.62
N PRO A 272 6.17 -8.57 -28.78
CA PRO A 272 4.94 -9.36 -28.82
C PRO A 272 5.01 -10.49 -29.86
N ALA A 273 4.63 -11.71 -29.45
CA ALA A 273 4.74 -12.90 -30.29
C ALA A 273 4.01 -12.77 -31.65
N SER A 274 2.89 -12.05 -31.68
CA SER A 274 2.13 -11.76 -32.91
C SER A 274 2.94 -10.97 -33.95
N LEU A 275 3.77 -10.02 -33.50
CA LEU A 275 4.61 -9.20 -34.39
C LEU A 275 5.81 -10.01 -34.89
N LEU A 276 6.39 -10.85 -34.04
CA LEU A 276 7.53 -11.72 -34.39
C LEU A 276 7.11 -12.76 -35.44
N LEU A 277 5.94 -13.38 -35.27
CA LEU A 277 5.36 -14.31 -36.25
C LEU A 277 5.05 -13.64 -37.60
N SER A 278 4.55 -12.40 -37.58
CA SER A 278 4.31 -11.61 -38.79
C SER A 278 5.60 -11.23 -39.52
N ALA A 279 6.67 -10.94 -38.78
CA ALA A 279 7.98 -10.65 -39.36
C ALA A 279 8.61 -11.92 -39.99
N LEU A 280 8.52 -13.06 -39.31
CA LEU A 280 9.01 -14.35 -39.81
C LEU A 280 8.28 -14.80 -41.09
N SER A 281 6.96 -14.61 -41.17
CA SER A 281 6.20 -14.96 -42.38
C SER A 281 6.58 -14.10 -43.58
N LYS A 282 6.90 -12.82 -43.36
CA LYS A 282 7.41 -11.90 -44.40
C LYS A 282 8.85 -12.21 -44.80
N ALA A 283 9.70 -12.65 -43.87
CA ALA A 283 11.09 -13.01 -44.14
C ALA A 283 11.21 -14.31 -44.95
N LYS A 284 10.28 -15.26 -44.75
CA LYS A 284 10.24 -16.55 -45.47
C LYS A 284 9.70 -16.45 -46.91
N ALA A 285 9.13 -15.31 -47.28
CA ALA A 285 8.62 -15.02 -48.62
C ALA A 285 9.67 -14.38 -49.56
N ARG A 286 10.94 -14.34 -49.15
CA ARG A 286 12.10 -13.93 -49.97
C ARG A 286 13.00 -15.12 -50.25
#